data_AF-A0A2N5A7U8-F1
#
_entry.id   AF-A0A2N5A7U8-F1
#
_cell.length_a   1.000
_cell.length_b   1.000
_cell.length_c   1.000
_cell.angle_alpha   90.00
_cell.angle_beta   90.00
_cell.angle_gamma   90.00
#
_symmetry.space_group_name_H-M   'P 1'
#
loop_
_entity.id
_entity.type
_entity.pdbx_description
1 polymer ?
#
loop_
_entity_poly.entity_id
_entity_poly.type
_entity_poly.pdbx_seq_one_letter_code
_entity_poly.pdbx_strand_id
1 'polypeptide(L)'
;ILTLPVLLADGSPFPGRELLIFLSMAVILMSLIVAAVGLPYMTQYLADDLPHDTGKDNIGAVMTEVAINRLNALLDEPVDDPNEQALRVDAGNMLLETYQRRLHYNDSDEGQDVGLELAKRARLEKYMQREVIIAQRQELFRLRRAHNISDTTFYEVLREIDLKEESLR
;
A
#
# COMPACT_ATOMS: atom_id res chain seq x y z
N ILE A 1 33.86 3.81 29.64
CA ILE A 1 34.57 4.27 28.43
C ILE A 1 36.03 3.89 28.55
N LEU A 2 36.44 2.78 27.92
CA LEU A 2 37.83 2.32 27.98
C LEU A 2 38.63 3.09 26.91
N THR A 3 39.01 4.33 27.23
CA THR A 3 39.91 5.10 26.37
C THR A 3 41.30 4.48 26.42
N LEU A 4 41.75 3.90 25.31
CA LEU A 4 43.13 3.43 25.14
C LEU A 4 44.09 4.59 25.48
N PRO A 5 45.02 4.41 26.44
CA PRO A 5 45.94 5.48 26.83
C PRO A 5 46.91 5.76 25.67
N VAL A 6 47.02 7.04 25.31
CA VAL A 6 47.90 7.53 24.23
C VAL A 6 49.39 7.32 24.53
N LEU A 7 49.72 7.13 25.82
CA LEU A 7 51.07 7.00 26.38
C LEU A 7 51.07 5.87 27.41
N LEU A 8 52.14 5.05 27.45
CA LEU A 8 52.35 4.14 28.59
C LEU A 8 52.62 4.97 29.86
N ALA A 9 52.46 4.36 31.03
CA ALA A 9 52.80 4.95 32.34
C ALA A 9 54.28 5.41 32.46
N ASP A 10 55.11 5.10 31.46
CA ASP A 10 56.54 5.41 31.36
C ASP A 10 56.86 6.45 30.26
N GLY A 11 55.85 7.15 29.71
CA GLY A 11 56.02 8.28 28.79
C GLY A 11 56.40 7.93 27.33
N SER A 12 56.55 6.65 26.99
CA SER A 12 56.81 6.21 25.61
C SER A 12 55.51 6.06 24.79
N PRO A 13 55.52 6.41 23.48
CA PRO A 13 54.36 6.24 22.61
C PRO A 13 54.08 4.75 22.41
N PHE A 14 52.82 4.34 22.57
CA PHE A 14 52.39 2.94 22.52
C PHE A 14 52.77 2.28 21.17
N PRO A 15 53.69 1.30 21.15
CA PRO A 15 54.11 0.65 19.92
C PRO A 15 52.94 -0.18 19.37
N GLY A 16 52.55 0.06 18.11
CA GLY A 16 51.49 -0.68 17.44
C GLY A 16 50.09 -0.05 17.45
N ARG A 17 49.94 1.22 17.90
CA ARG A 17 48.66 1.95 17.79
C ARG A 17 48.17 2.05 16.34
N GLU A 18 49.06 2.40 15.42
CA GLU A 18 48.71 2.50 14.00
C GLU A 18 48.26 1.15 13.42
N LEU A 19 48.83 0.04 13.90
CA LEU A 19 48.40 -1.32 13.55
C LEU A 19 47.00 -1.63 14.10
N LEU A 20 46.70 -1.24 15.33
CA LEU A 20 45.37 -1.45 15.94
C LEU A 20 44.28 -0.61 15.28
N ILE A 21 44.59 0.64 14.93
CA ILE A 21 43.65 1.51 14.21
C ILE A 21 43.40 0.95 12.81
N PHE A 22 44.46 0.53 12.11
CA PHE A 22 44.35 -0.11 10.80
C PHE A 22 43.52 -1.40 10.85
N LEU A 23 43.78 -2.27 11.84
CA LEU A 23 43.01 -3.49 12.06
C LEU A 23 41.54 -3.19 12.34
N SER A 24 41.26 -2.20 13.20
CA SER A 24 39.89 -1.81 13.57
C SER A 24 39.12 -1.29 12.36
N MET A 25 39.73 -0.41 11.56
CA MET A 25 39.12 0.11 10.34
C MET A 25 38.89 -1.01 9.32
N ALA A 26 39.86 -1.92 9.15
CA ALA A 26 39.72 -3.07 8.25
C ALA A 26 38.56 -3.99 8.67
N VAL A 27 38.41 -4.28 9.97
CA VAL A 27 37.32 -5.11 10.49
C VAL A 27 35.96 -4.41 10.33
N ILE A 28 35.86 -3.10 10.56
CA ILE A 28 34.63 -2.33 10.34
C ILE A 28 34.23 -2.38 8.86
N LEU A 29 35.17 -2.11 7.95
CA LEU A 29 34.90 -2.14 6.52
C LEU A 29 34.49 -3.55 6.04
N MET A 30 35.19 -4.58 6.51
CA MET A 30 34.84 -5.97 6.20
C MET A 30 33.45 -6.33 6.73
N SER A 31 33.10 -5.91 7.95
CA SER A 31 31.77 -6.11 8.52
C SER A 31 30.68 -5.40 7.71
N LEU A 32 30.92 -4.15 7.28
CA LEU A 32 29.98 -3.41 6.45
C LEU A 32 29.79 -4.07 5.07
N ILE A 33 30.85 -4.57 4.44
CA ILE A 33 30.75 -5.30 3.16
C ILE A 33 29.96 -6.59 3.35
N VAL A 34 30.27 -7.36 4.40
CA VAL A 34 29.53 -8.59 4.73
C VAL A 34 28.07 -8.30 5.07
N ALA A 35 27.76 -7.21 5.76
CA ALA A 35 26.39 -6.80 6.04
C ALA A 35 25.68 -6.33 4.75
N ALA A 36 26.35 -5.56 3.91
CA ALA A 36 25.80 -5.03 2.66
C ALA A 36 25.51 -6.13 1.62
N VAL A 37 26.29 -7.23 1.61
CA VAL A 37 26.04 -8.39 0.75
C VAL A 37 25.18 -9.44 1.45
N GLY A 38 25.34 -9.60 2.76
CA GLY A 38 24.64 -10.58 3.57
C GLY A 38 23.17 -10.25 3.80
N LEU A 39 22.82 -8.98 3.97
CA LEU A 39 21.42 -8.53 4.05
C LEU A 39 20.62 -8.89 2.78
N PRO A 40 21.03 -8.48 1.55
CA PRO A 40 20.28 -8.82 0.35
C PRO A 40 20.19 -10.33 0.12
N TYR A 41 21.27 -11.07 0.42
CA TYR A 41 21.28 -12.53 0.28
C TYR A 41 20.33 -13.21 1.28
N MET A 42 20.32 -12.76 2.55
CA MET A 42 19.40 -13.28 3.57
C MET A 42 17.94 -12.92 3.26
N THR A 43 17.69 -11.71 2.75
CA THR A 43 16.33 -11.33 2.32
C THR A 43 15.84 -12.13 1.13
N GLN A 44 16.71 -12.53 0.20
CA GLN A 44 16.34 -13.43 -0.90
C GLN A 44 15.96 -14.82 -0.40
N TYR A 45 16.66 -15.35 0.60
CA TYR A 45 16.39 -16.68 1.15
C TYR A 45 15.15 -16.71 2.07
N LEU A 46 14.82 -15.60 2.73
CA LEU A 46 13.62 -15.47 3.58
C LEU A 46 12.38 -15.02 2.79
N ALA A 47 12.57 -14.40 1.61
CA ALA A 47 11.49 -14.09 0.68
C ALA A 47 10.88 -15.34 0.00
N ASP A 48 11.54 -16.50 0.08
CA ASP A 48 10.93 -17.78 -0.33
C ASP A 48 9.86 -18.27 0.68
N ASP A 49 9.94 -17.83 1.95
CA ASP A 49 9.06 -18.27 3.04
C ASP A 49 7.99 -17.22 3.43
N LEU A 50 8.10 -16.02 2.86
CA LEU A 50 7.07 -14.99 2.91
C LEU A 50 6.54 -14.84 1.49
N PRO A 51 5.24 -15.08 1.20
CA PRO A 51 4.71 -14.89 -0.14
C PRO A 51 4.73 -13.39 -0.47
N HIS A 52 5.87 -12.86 -0.90
CA HIS A 52 5.95 -11.72 -1.79
C HIS A 52 5.43 -12.24 -3.11
N ASP A 53 4.11 -12.20 -3.23
CA ASP A 53 3.34 -12.60 -4.38
C ASP A 53 3.53 -11.56 -5.49
N THR A 54 4.78 -11.38 -5.92
CA THR A 54 5.19 -10.63 -7.11
C THR A 54 4.52 -11.21 -8.36
N GLY A 55 4.03 -12.45 -8.31
CA GLY A 55 3.15 -13.05 -9.31
C GLY A 55 1.73 -12.50 -9.33
N LYS A 56 1.12 -12.19 -8.18
CA LYS A 56 -0.25 -11.64 -8.06
C LYS A 56 -0.36 -10.24 -8.62
N ASP A 57 0.66 -9.39 -8.41
CA ASP A 57 0.64 -8.03 -8.93
C ASP A 57 0.63 -8.04 -10.46
N ASN A 58 1.41 -8.95 -11.05
CA ASN A 58 1.44 -9.17 -12.50
C ASN A 58 0.11 -9.73 -13.03
N ILE A 59 -0.50 -10.69 -12.31
CA ILE A 59 -1.81 -11.24 -12.67
C ILE A 59 -2.91 -10.16 -12.57
N GLY A 60 -2.87 -9.30 -11.54
CA GLY A 60 -3.82 -8.22 -11.34
C GLY A 60 -3.76 -7.18 -12.46
N ALA A 61 -2.56 -6.80 -12.90
CA ALA A 61 -2.36 -5.91 -14.03
C ALA A 61 -2.91 -6.51 -15.33
N VAL A 62 -2.56 -7.77 -15.63
CA VAL A 62 -3.04 -8.49 -16.82
C VAL A 62 -4.57 -8.64 -16.81
N MET A 63 -5.17 -8.99 -15.67
CA MET A 63 -6.63 -9.11 -15.55
C MET A 63 -7.34 -7.76 -15.72
N THR A 64 -6.74 -6.68 -15.22
CA THR A 64 -7.26 -5.31 -15.38
C THR A 64 -7.17 -4.84 -16.83
N GLU A 65 -6.07 -5.14 -17.51
CA GLU A 65 -5.87 -4.82 -18.92
C GLU A 65 -6.87 -5.58 -19.83
N VAL A 66 -7.11 -6.87 -19.55
CA VAL A 66 -8.15 -7.66 -20.23
C VAL A 66 -9.55 -7.06 -19.99
N ALA A 67 -9.85 -6.62 -18.77
CA ALA A 67 -11.13 -5.99 -18.45
C ALA A 67 -11.33 -4.65 -19.20
N ILE A 68 -10.30 -3.81 -19.24
CA ILE A 68 -10.31 -2.54 -19.99
C ILE A 68 -10.53 -2.80 -21.49
N ASN A 69 -9.80 -3.75 -22.07
CA ASN A 69 -9.95 -4.11 -23.48
C ASN A 69 -11.36 -4.62 -23.80
N ARG A 70 -11.94 -5.45 -22.93
CA ARG A 70 -13.32 -5.93 -23.11
C ARG A 70 -14.34 -4.79 -23.00
N LEU A 71 -14.13 -3.86 -22.08
CA LEU A 71 -14.99 -2.70 -21.87
C LEU A 71 -14.95 -1.75 -23.07
N ASN A 72 -13.77 -1.45 -23.62
CA ASN A 72 -13.62 -0.70 -24.85
C ASN A 72 -14.36 -1.35 -26.02
N ALA A 73 -14.26 -2.68 -26.16
CA ALA A 73 -14.99 -3.41 -27.20
C ALA A 73 -16.52 -3.34 -27.06
N LEU A 74 -17.05 -3.21 -25.84
CA LEU A 74 -18.49 -3.02 -25.60
C LEU A 74 -18.95 -1.58 -25.90
N LEU A 75 -18.05 -0.61 -25.73
CA LEU A 75 -18.30 0.80 -26.04
C LEU A 75 -18.31 1.07 -27.55
N ASP A 76 -17.48 0.35 -28.31
CA ASP A 76 -17.41 0.43 -29.78
C ASP A 76 -18.56 -0.34 -30.48
N GLU A 77 -19.35 -1.12 -29.75
CA GLU A 77 -20.47 -1.89 -30.33
C GLU A 77 -21.64 -0.95 -30.69
N PRO A 78 -22.06 -0.91 -31.97
CA PRO A 78 -23.07 0.03 -32.43
C PRO A 78 -24.43 -0.29 -31.80
N VAL A 79 -25.09 0.75 -31.28
CA VAL A 79 -26.43 0.67 -30.68
C VAL A 79 -27.40 1.41 -31.58
N ASP A 80 -28.56 0.81 -31.85
CA ASP A 80 -29.61 1.44 -32.65
C ASP A 80 -30.28 2.64 -31.93
N ASP A 81 -30.19 2.71 -30.60
CA ASP A 81 -30.77 3.78 -29.78
C ASP A 81 -29.69 4.81 -29.35
N PRO A 82 -29.76 6.07 -29.82
CA PRO A 82 -28.82 7.13 -29.44
C PRO A 82 -28.80 7.46 -27.94
N ASN A 83 -29.92 7.29 -27.25
CA ASN A 83 -30.04 7.57 -25.82
C ASN A 83 -29.40 6.46 -24.98
N GLU A 84 -29.55 5.21 -25.43
CA GLU A 84 -28.86 4.06 -24.84
C GLU A 84 -27.34 4.13 -25.09
N GLN A 85 -26.92 4.63 -26.26
CA GLN A 85 -25.50 4.84 -26.57
C GLN A 85 -24.85 5.88 -25.65
N ALA A 86 -25.53 7.00 -25.38
CA ALA A 86 -25.02 8.02 -24.44
C ALA A 86 -24.89 7.48 -23.01
N LEU A 87 -25.88 6.72 -22.53
CA LEU A 87 -25.85 6.09 -21.21
C LEU A 87 -24.74 5.04 -21.08
N ARG A 88 -24.49 4.29 -22.17
CA ARG A 88 -23.43 3.28 -22.25
C ARG A 88 -22.04 3.91 -22.19
N VAL A 89 -21.84 5.02 -22.91
CA VAL A 89 -20.57 5.77 -22.89
C VAL A 89 -20.29 6.34 -21.50
N ASP A 90 -21.30 6.90 -20.84
CA ASP A 90 -21.17 7.44 -19.48
C ASP A 90 -20.80 6.35 -18.45
N ALA A 91 -21.55 5.24 -18.43
CA ALA A 91 -21.27 4.10 -17.56
C ALA A 91 -19.92 3.44 -17.85
N GLY A 92 -19.55 3.35 -19.14
CA GLY A 92 -18.26 2.82 -19.58
C GLY A 92 -17.08 3.68 -19.12
N ASN A 93 -17.19 5.01 -19.22
CA ASN A 93 -16.16 5.93 -18.77
C ASN A 93 -15.93 5.85 -17.25
N MET A 94 -16.99 5.76 -16.46
CA MET A 94 -16.87 5.61 -14.99
C MET A 94 -16.15 4.31 -14.60
N LEU A 95 -16.44 3.21 -15.30
CA LEU A 95 -15.76 1.93 -15.10
C LEU A 95 -14.31 1.98 -15.59
N LEU A 96 -14.04 2.59 -16.75
CA LEU A 96 -12.69 2.78 -17.27
C LEU A 96 -11.82 3.59 -16.29
N GLU A 97 -12.34 4.68 -15.72
CA GLU A 97 -11.61 5.47 -14.73
C GLU A 97 -11.24 4.62 -13.50
N THR A 98 -12.17 3.75 -13.06
CA THR A 98 -11.93 2.84 -11.92
C THR A 98 -10.83 1.83 -12.22
N TYR A 99 -10.82 1.23 -13.41
CA TYR A 99 -9.81 0.24 -13.81
C TYR A 99 -8.46 0.88 -14.16
N GLN A 100 -8.44 2.03 -14.84
CA GLN A 100 -7.22 2.79 -15.12
C GLN A 100 -6.54 3.26 -13.84
N ARG A 101 -7.32 3.69 -12.85
CA ARG A 101 -6.79 4.05 -11.53
C ARG A 101 -6.10 2.85 -10.89
N ARG A 102 -6.69 1.64 -10.95
CA ARG A 102 -6.04 0.40 -10.47
C ARG A 102 -4.76 0.06 -11.24
N LEU A 103 -4.72 0.29 -12.55
CA LEU A 103 -3.54 0.02 -13.38
C LEU A 103 -2.39 0.99 -13.06
N HIS A 104 -2.68 2.30 -12.97
CA HIS A 104 -1.70 3.31 -12.54
C HIS A 104 -1.15 3.04 -11.13
N TYR A 105 -1.96 2.45 -10.24
CA TYR A 105 -1.51 2.02 -8.93
C TYR A 105 -0.58 0.80 -8.97
N ASN A 106 -0.71 -0.08 -9.97
CA ASN A 106 0.11 -1.29 -10.12
C ASN A 106 1.41 -1.07 -10.89
N ASP A 107 1.47 -0.09 -11.81
CA ASP A 107 2.58 0.13 -12.75
C ASP A 107 3.67 1.10 -12.23
N SER A 108 3.58 1.51 -10.95
CA SER A 108 4.55 2.44 -10.36
C SER A 108 5.84 1.70 -9.97
N ASP A 109 6.79 1.64 -10.91
CA ASP A 109 8.10 0.97 -10.81
C ASP A 109 9.16 1.72 -9.95
N GLU A 110 8.71 2.55 -8.99
CA GLU A 110 9.54 3.22 -7.97
C GLU A 110 9.25 2.60 -6.59
N GLY A 111 9.47 1.29 -6.50
CA GLY A 111 8.92 0.38 -5.47
C GLY A 111 9.34 0.55 -4.00
N GLN A 112 9.91 1.68 -3.56
CA GLN A 112 10.20 1.90 -2.13
C GLN A 112 9.54 3.15 -1.54
N ASP A 113 9.54 4.28 -2.24
CA ASP A 113 8.96 5.53 -1.71
C ASP A 113 7.47 5.67 -2.07
N VAL A 114 7.10 5.24 -3.30
CA VAL A 114 5.71 5.26 -3.78
C VAL A 114 4.84 4.27 -3.02
N GLY A 115 5.37 3.08 -2.68
CA GLY A 115 4.65 2.08 -1.86
C GLY A 115 4.32 2.58 -0.45
N LEU A 116 5.20 3.39 0.14
CA LEU A 116 5.02 3.97 1.47
C LEU A 116 3.98 5.10 1.44
N GLU A 117 4.00 5.93 0.39
CA GLU A 117 2.95 6.93 0.15
C GLU A 117 1.59 6.27 -0.16
N LEU A 118 1.58 5.16 -0.90
CA LEU A 118 0.38 4.35 -1.16
C LEU A 118 -0.23 3.80 0.12
N ALA A 119 0.59 3.18 0.96
CA ALA A 119 0.13 2.64 2.24
C ALA A 119 -0.43 3.75 3.14
N LYS A 120 0.16 4.96 3.09
CA LYS A 120 -0.35 6.14 3.79
C LYS A 120 -1.69 6.60 3.22
N ARG A 121 -1.84 6.72 1.89
CA ARG A 121 -3.10 7.12 1.24
C ARG A 121 -4.21 6.12 1.49
N ALA A 122 -3.96 4.82 1.31
CA ALA A 122 -4.94 3.77 1.58
C ALA A 122 -5.39 3.75 3.05
N ARG A 123 -4.46 3.97 3.99
CA ARG A 123 -4.79 4.13 5.41
C ARG A 123 -5.65 5.37 5.66
N LEU A 124 -5.33 6.49 5.03
CA LEU A 124 -6.10 7.72 5.14
C LEU A 124 -7.50 7.57 4.56
N GLU A 125 -7.63 6.90 3.41
CA GLU A 125 -8.91 6.62 2.78
C GLU A 125 -9.78 5.71 3.65
N LYS A 126 -9.23 4.60 4.17
CA LYS A 126 -9.94 3.74 5.13
C LYS A 126 -10.35 4.50 6.38
N TYR A 127 -9.48 5.39 6.89
CA TYR A 127 -9.80 6.23 8.03
C TYR A 127 -10.97 7.18 7.72
N MET A 128 -10.94 7.88 6.60
CA MET A 128 -12.00 8.79 6.17
C MET A 128 -13.33 8.06 5.95
N GLN A 129 -13.31 6.89 5.29
CA GLN A 129 -14.52 6.09 5.10
C GLN A 129 -15.13 5.64 6.43
N ARG A 130 -14.30 5.27 7.41
CA ARG A 130 -14.76 4.92 8.75
C ARG A 130 -15.44 6.09 9.45
N GLU A 131 -14.85 7.28 9.39
CA GLU A 131 -15.45 8.51 9.96
C GLU A 131 -16.80 8.82 9.30
N VAL A 132 -16.92 8.65 7.99
CA VAL A 132 -18.19 8.84 7.26
C VAL A 132 -19.25 7.84 7.73
N ILE A 133 -18.90 6.56 7.88
CA ILE A 133 -19.83 5.53 8.38
C ILE A 133 -20.30 5.86 9.80
N ILE A 134 -19.40 6.30 10.68
CA ILE A 134 -19.74 6.71 12.04
C ILE A 134 -20.74 7.89 12.02
N ALA A 135 -20.48 8.91 11.19
CA ALA A 135 -21.38 10.05 11.03
C ALA A 135 -22.75 9.64 10.49
N GLN A 136 -22.80 8.75 9.50
CA GLN A 136 -24.05 8.22 8.95
C GLN A 136 -24.87 7.47 10.01
N ARG A 137 -24.24 6.62 10.83
CA ARG A 137 -24.92 5.94 11.94
C ARG A 137 -25.47 6.95 12.95
N GLN A 138 -24.67 7.93 13.36
CA GLN A 138 -25.11 8.95 14.32
C GLN A 138 -26.36 9.70 13.82
N GLU A 139 -26.38 10.08 12.55
CA GLU A 139 -27.53 10.76 11.95
C GLU A 139 -28.76 9.85 11.84
N LEU A 140 -28.58 8.57 11.48
CA LEU A 140 -29.65 7.58 11.47
C LEU A 140 -30.28 7.40 12.87
N PHE A 141 -29.45 7.34 13.92
CA PHE A 141 -29.94 7.29 15.31
C PHE A 141 -30.60 8.60 15.76
N ARG A 142 -30.17 9.76 15.25
CA ARG A 142 -30.82 11.04 15.51
C ARG A 142 -32.22 11.08 14.89
N LEU A 143 -32.36 10.65 13.63
CA LEU A 143 -33.64 10.57 12.92
C LEU A 143 -34.60 9.59 13.62
N ARG A 144 -34.10 8.47 14.12
CA ARG A 144 -34.92 7.51 14.91
C ARG A 144 -35.42 8.14 16.21
N ARG A 145 -34.54 8.82 16.95
CA ARG A 145 -34.92 9.52 18.20
C ARG A 145 -35.95 10.63 17.95
N ALA A 146 -35.89 11.29 16.79
CA ALA A 146 -36.87 12.28 16.37
C ALA A 146 -38.21 11.67 15.87
N HIS A 147 -38.37 10.35 15.90
CA HIS A 147 -39.53 9.62 15.33
C HIS A 147 -39.79 9.90 13.85
N ASN A 148 -38.74 10.32 13.11
CA ASN A 148 -38.86 10.67 11.70
C ASN A 148 -38.81 9.45 10.76
N ILE A 149 -38.45 8.27 11.28
CA ILE A 149 -38.28 7.03 10.51
C ILE A 149 -38.91 5.85 11.25
N SER A 150 -39.57 4.98 10.49
CA SER A 150 -40.14 3.72 10.98
C SER A 150 -39.04 2.74 11.41
N ASP A 151 -39.33 1.87 12.37
CA ASP A 151 -38.40 0.82 12.81
C ASP A 151 -37.94 -0.07 11.65
N THR A 152 -38.84 -0.38 10.71
CA THR A 152 -38.51 -1.16 9.51
C THR A 152 -37.44 -0.47 8.65
N THR A 153 -37.66 0.81 8.32
CA THR A 153 -36.71 1.61 7.53
C THR A 153 -35.38 1.80 8.26
N PHE A 154 -35.40 1.93 9.59
CA PHE A 154 -34.18 2.01 10.39
C PHE A 154 -33.31 0.75 10.26
N TYR A 155 -33.90 -0.45 10.41
CA TYR A 155 -33.13 -1.69 10.32
C TYR A 155 -32.64 -1.98 8.89
N GLU A 156 -33.41 -1.58 7.88
CA GLU A 156 -33.00 -1.71 6.47
C GLU A 156 -31.77 -0.85 6.17
N VAL A 157 -31.81 0.44 6.50
CA VAL A 157 -30.69 1.36 6.28
C VAL A 157 -29.48 1.00 7.15
N LEU A 158 -29.71 0.54 8.38
CA LEU A 158 -28.63 0.06 9.25
C LEU A 158 -27.91 -1.15 8.63
N ARG A 159 -28.67 -2.09 8.06
CA ARG A 159 -28.10 -3.27 7.39
C ARG A 159 -27.29 -2.90 6.15
N GLU A 160 -27.73 -1.91 5.36
CA GLU A 160 -26.94 -1.42 4.23
C GLU A 160 -25.62 -0.79 4.66
N ILE A 161 -25.62 -0.05 5.78
CA ILE A 161 -24.41 0.54 6.36
C ILE A 161 -23.48 -0.57 6.86
N ASP A 162 -24.01 -1.58 7.55
CA ASP A 162 -23.22 -2.71 8.05
C ASP A 162 -22.59 -3.51 6.89
N LEU A 163 -23.32 -3.74 5.79
CA LEU A 163 -22.78 -4.40 4.58
C LEU A 163 -21.63 -3.58 3.93
N LYS A 164 -21.77 -2.24 3.91
CA LYS A 164 -20.68 -1.37 3.44
C LYS A 164 -19.48 -1.45 4.38
N GLU A 165 -19.69 -1.50 5.70
CA GLU A 165 -18.62 -1.65 6.69
C GLU A 165 -17.89 -3.00 6.56
N GLU A 166 -18.61 -4.10 6.31
CA GLU A 166 -18.01 -5.43 6.09
C GLU A 166 -17.08 -5.45 4.86
N SER A 167 -17.40 -4.70 3.81
CA SER A 167 -16.54 -4.60 2.62
C SER A 167 -15.22 -3.87 2.84
N LEU A 168 -15.10 -3.10 3.94
CA LEU A 168 -13.92 -2.29 4.26
C LEU A 168 -12.91 -3.00 5.17
N ARG A 169 -13.33 -4.10 5.81
CA ARG A 169 -12.56 -4.88 6.78
C ARG A 169 -11.58 -5.82 6.08
#